data_AF-A0A355AMH7-F1
#
_entry.id   AF-A0A355AMH7-F1
#
_cell.length_a   1.000
_cell.length_b   1.000
_cell.length_c   1.000
_cell.angle_alpha   90.00
_cell.angle_beta   90.00
_cell.angle_gamma   90.00
#
_symmetry.space_group_name_H-M   'P 1'
#
loop_
_entity.id
_entity.type
_entity.pdbx_description
1 polymer ?
#
loop_
_entity_poly.entity_id
_entity_poly.type
_entity_poly.pdbx_seq_one_letter_code
_entity_poly.pdbx_strand_id
1 'polypeptide(L)'
;MNRSFVQRLFHDRSLRGETVAAFGGAGTMFLIQPPCDVWFFAWLAPLPWLWLITRKTSHVPQKFWLLIWSAGFIHWLATIHWLRLPHPATSLGWVCLSAYLAFYLPAFIWSARLLMRRWGWPLVAAAPIAWVACEQLRGVLFGGFTFAMLGHSQWRWTTLLQSADIAGAIGVSGIVMLVAAALFCSISSWRTKETVRDVVLAAGILGASIFYGHWRLTTIPEPRVAPLETLLVQGSIDTELKHDPNAFQKVTQQYDELTRSGLLERPTLPDLILWPETMWRLGLLEIDPNERLPASVVTAMLTKSELT
;
A
#
# COMPACT_ATOMS: atom_id res chain seq x y z
N MET A 1 0.57 -51.35 3.81
CA MET A 1 0.58 -49.88 3.92
C MET A 1 -0.45 -49.48 4.98
N ASN A 2 0.00 -48.99 6.13
CA ASN A 2 -0.76 -48.96 7.38
C ASN A 2 -1.85 -47.85 7.35
N ARG A 3 -3.14 -48.22 7.31
CA ARG A 3 -4.29 -47.29 7.30
C ARG A 3 -4.30 -46.32 8.49
N SER A 4 -3.60 -46.66 9.58
CA SER A 4 -3.44 -45.79 10.75
C SER A 4 -2.54 -44.56 10.51
N PHE A 5 -1.65 -44.58 9.51
CA PHE A 5 -0.81 -43.43 9.17
C PHE A 5 -1.58 -42.36 8.39
N VAL A 6 -2.44 -42.79 7.46
CA VAL A 6 -3.32 -41.89 6.70
C VAL A 6 -4.42 -41.32 7.60
N GLN A 7 -4.96 -42.11 8.54
CA GLN A 7 -5.96 -41.61 9.50
C GLN A 7 -5.40 -40.56 10.48
N ARG A 8 -4.11 -40.61 10.86
CA ARG A 8 -3.50 -39.55 11.68
C ARG A 8 -3.27 -38.24 10.93
N LEU A 9 -3.15 -38.27 9.61
CA LEU A 9 -2.94 -37.05 8.82
C LEU A 9 -4.21 -36.19 8.72
N PHE A 10 -5.38 -36.80 8.90
CA PHE A 10 -6.69 -36.16 8.72
C PHE A 10 -7.54 -36.06 9.99
N HIS A 11 -7.03 -36.46 11.16
CA HIS A 11 -7.72 -36.32 12.45
C HIS A 11 -7.39 -35.01 13.19
N ASP A 12 -7.07 -33.95 12.45
CA ASP A 12 -6.78 -32.64 13.04
C ASP A 12 -8.04 -31.77 13.07
N ARG A 13 -8.96 -32.07 14.00
CA ARG A 13 -10.05 -31.15 14.36
C ARG A 13 -9.53 -29.83 14.97
N SER A 14 -8.21 -29.66 15.16
CA SER A 14 -7.65 -28.59 15.99
C SER A 14 -7.43 -27.24 15.29
N LEU A 15 -7.58 -27.16 13.95
CA LEU A 15 -7.26 -25.95 13.17
C LEU A 15 -8.43 -25.31 12.38
N ARG A 16 -9.68 -25.76 12.56
CA ARG A 16 -10.82 -25.23 11.78
C ARG A 16 -11.05 -23.74 12.03
N GLY A 17 -11.07 -23.30 13.28
CA GLY A 17 -11.26 -21.89 13.63
C GLY A 17 -10.10 -21.01 13.14
N GLU A 18 -8.89 -21.53 13.19
CA GLU A 18 -7.66 -20.87 12.75
C GLU A 18 -7.64 -20.68 11.25
N THR A 19 -8.12 -21.68 10.52
CA THR A 19 -8.26 -21.63 9.06
C THR A 19 -9.26 -20.54 8.68
N VAL A 20 -10.44 -20.55 9.30
CA VAL A 20 -11.47 -19.52 9.05
C VAL A 20 -10.95 -18.14 9.40
N ALA A 21 -10.25 -17.98 10.53
CA ALA A 21 -9.73 -16.69 10.95
C ALA A 21 -8.59 -16.19 10.06
N ALA A 22 -7.65 -17.06 9.67
CA ALA A 22 -6.52 -16.69 8.82
C ALA A 22 -7.00 -16.27 7.42
N PHE A 23 -7.79 -17.11 6.75
CA PHE A 23 -8.28 -16.83 5.40
C PHE A 23 -9.41 -15.79 5.39
N GLY A 24 -10.25 -15.74 6.42
CA GLY A 24 -11.28 -14.71 6.57
C GLY A 24 -10.66 -13.31 6.78
N GLY A 25 -9.60 -13.21 7.58
CA GLY A 25 -8.83 -11.97 7.70
C GLY A 25 -8.13 -11.58 6.38
N ALA A 26 -7.52 -12.54 5.69
CA ALA A 26 -6.90 -12.33 4.37
C ALA A 26 -7.90 -11.82 3.32
N GLY A 27 -9.10 -12.42 3.28
CA GLY A 27 -10.17 -12.02 2.38
C GLY A 27 -10.73 -10.65 2.71
N THR A 28 -11.04 -10.36 3.97
CA THR A 28 -11.53 -9.04 4.38
C THR A 28 -10.48 -7.94 4.14
N MET A 29 -9.19 -8.21 4.39
CA MET A 29 -8.10 -7.29 4.06
C MET A 29 -7.96 -7.01 2.56
N PHE A 30 -8.28 -7.98 1.70
CA PHE A 30 -8.34 -7.76 0.26
C PHE A 30 -9.54 -6.87 -0.11
N LEU A 31 -10.72 -7.14 0.46
CA LEU A 31 -11.96 -6.42 0.13
C LEU A 31 -11.92 -4.93 0.50
N ILE A 32 -11.22 -4.54 1.56
CA ILE A 32 -11.12 -3.14 1.99
C ILE A 32 -10.21 -2.29 1.09
N GLN A 33 -9.45 -2.92 0.18
CA GLN A 33 -8.54 -2.27 -0.75
C GLN A 33 -9.12 -2.28 -2.18
N PRO A 34 -8.60 -1.44 -3.10
CA PRO A 34 -8.91 -1.56 -4.52
C PRO A 34 -8.58 -2.97 -5.05
N PRO A 35 -9.40 -3.54 -5.95
CA PRO A 35 -10.49 -2.88 -6.68
C PRO A 35 -11.85 -2.89 -5.96
N CYS A 36 -12.03 -3.66 -4.88
CA CYS A 36 -13.32 -3.77 -4.19
C CYS A 36 -13.67 -2.50 -3.40
N ASP A 37 -12.65 -1.86 -2.81
CA ASP A 37 -12.73 -0.55 -2.15
C ASP A 37 -13.86 -0.46 -1.10
N VAL A 38 -14.11 -1.56 -0.37
CA VAL A 38 -15.07 -1.61 0.74
C VAL A 38 -14.44 -1.03 2.02
N TRP A 39 -13.83 0.14 1.87
CA TRP A 39 -12.90 0.76 2.81
C TRP A 39 -13.46 1.00 4.21
N PHE A 40 -14.78 1.25 4.32
CA PHE A 40 -15.46 1.47 5.58
C PHE A 40 -15.35 0.26 6.53
N PHE A 41 -15.17 -0.96 6.01
CA PHE A 41 -15.01 -2.16 6.84
C PHE A 41 -13.57 -2.39 7.33
N ALA A 42 -12.62 -1.50 7.02
CA ALA A 42 -11.22 -1.61 7.48
C ALA A 42 -11.07 -1.66 9.00
N TRP A 43 -12.00 -1.07 9.74
CA TRP A 43 -12.05 -1.13 11.21
C TRP A 43 -12.40 -2.52 11.77
N LEU A 44 -13.00 -3.38 10.94
CA LEU A 44 -13.43 -4.73 11.29
C LEU A 44 -12.58 -5.82 10.63
N ALA A 45 -11.93 -5.52 9.50
CA ALA A 45 -11.09 -6.48 8.77
C ALA A 45 -9.98 -7.14 9.63
N PRO A 46 -9.32 -6.46 10.60
CA PRO A 46 -8.32 -7.09 11.45
C PRO A 46 -8.86 -8.09 12.49
N LEU A 47 -10.17 -8.08 12.80
CA LEU A 47 -10.74 -8.85 13.91
C LEU A 47 -10.41 -10.36 13.87
N PRO A 48 -10.46 -11.05 12.72
CA PRO A 48 -10.08 -12.47 12.65
C PRO A 48 -8.62 -12.70 13.05
N TRP A 49 -7.70 -11.81 12.68
CA TRP A 49 -6.29 -11.92 13.05
C TRP A 49 -6.03 -11.53 14.50
N LEU A 50 -6.77 -10.56 15.04
CA LEU A 50 -6.74 -10.23 16.47
C LEU A 50 -7.19 -11.43 17.33
N TRP A 51 -8.21 -12.18 16.88
CA TRP A 51 -8.60 -13.44 17.52
C TRP A 51 -7.48 -14.49 17.50
N LEU A 52 -6.74 -14.61 16.39
CA LEU A 52 -5.56 -15.49 16.33
C LEU A 52 -4.52 -15.08 17.37
N ILE A 53 -4.31 -13.79 17.62
CA ILE A 53 -3.34 -13.30 18.61
C ILE A 53 -3.77 -13.71 20.03
N THR A 54 -5.04 -13.51 20.40
CA THR A 54 -5.54 -13.73 21.77
C THR A 54 -5.78 -15.20 22.12
N ARG A 55 -5.89 -16.09 21.14
CA ARG A 55 -6.10 -17.52 21.38
C ARG A 55 -5.05 -18.07 22.35
N LYS A 56 -5.49 -18.62 23.48
CA LYS A 56 -4.62 -19.30 24.44
C LYS A 56 -4.26 -20.67 23.88
N THR A 57 -2.99 -20.89 23.58
CA THR A 57 -2.49 -22.18 23.12
C THR A 57 -1.10 -22.39 23.70
N SER A 58 -0.94 -23.48 24.46
CA SER A 58 0.32 -23.81 25.14
C SER A 58 1.44 -24.17 24.15
N HIS A 59 1.08 -24.78 23.02
CA HIS A 59 2.00 -25.12 21.95
C HIS A 59 1.44 -24.69 20.58
N VAL A 60 2.19 -23.90 19.83
CA VAL A 60 1.80 -23.45 18.49
C VAL A 60 2.53 -24.33 17.48
N PRO A 61 1.87 -25.29 16.80
CA PRO A 61 2.55 -26.20 15.87
C PRO A 61 3.06 -25.45 14.64
N GLN A 62 4.11 -25.96 13.98
CA GLN A 62 4.64 -25.37 12.74
C GLN A 62 3.55 -25.20 11.65
N LYS A 63 2.60 -26.14 11.58
CA LYS A 63 1.44 -26.07 10.68
C LYS A 63 0.60 -24.80 10.85
N PHE A 64 0.53 -24.23 12.06
CA PHE A 64 -0.18 -22.98 12.32
C PHE A 64 0.50 -21.78 11.61
N TRP A 65 1.83 -21.71 11.67
CA TRP A 65 2.58 -20.64 11.01
C TRP A 65 2.54 -20.77 9.49
N LEU A 66 2.61 -22.00 8.97
CA LEU A 66 2.41 -22.28 7.56
C LEU A 66 1.00 -21.88 7.09
N LEU A 67 -0.04 -22.17 7.89
CA LEU A 67 -1.41 -21.77 7.59
C LEU A 67 -1.56 -20.25 7.47
N ILE A 68 -1.00 -19.50 8.43
CA ILE A 68 -1.03 -18.03 8.42
C ILE A 68 -0.26 -17.49 7.21
N TRP A 69 0.93 -18.02 6.96
CA TRP A 69 1.73 -17.62 5.81
C TRP A 69 0.97 -17.88 4.50
N SER A 70 0.32 -19.04 4.36
CA SER A 70 -0.51 -19.36 3.19
C SER A 70 -1.69 -18.39 3.01
N ALA A 71 -2.34 -17.97 4.09
CA ALA A 71 -3.39 -16.95 4.02
C ALA A 71 -2.85 -15.60 3.55
N GLY A 72 -1.70 -15.17 4.10
CA GLY A 72 -1.00 -13.96 3.64
C GLY A 72 -0.55 -14.07 2.18
N PHE A 73 -0.10 -15.25 1.75
CA PHE A 73 0.34 -15.52 0.39
C PHE A 73 -0.81 -15.43 -0.61
N ILE A 74 -1.97 -16.02 -0.32
CA ILE A 74 -3.17 -15.90 -1.16
C ILE A 74 -3.64 -14.44 -1.22
N HIS A 75 -3.64 -13.73 -0.08
CA HIS A 75 -3.96 -12.30 -0.06
C HIS A 75 -3.05 -11.52 -1.02
N TRP A 76 -1.73 -11.66 -0.90
CA TRP A 76 -0.80 -10.91 -1.76
C TRP A 76 -0.88 -11.33 -3.22
N LEU A 77 -1.02 -12.63 -3.53
CA LEU A 77 -1.26 -13.07 -4.91
C LEU A 77 -2.44 -12.33 -5.53
N ALA A 78 -3.56 -12.21 -4.80
CA ALA A 78 -4.73 -11.47 -5.27
C ALA A 78 -4.47 -9.95 -5.37
N THR A 79 -3.88 -9.34 -4.33
CA THR A 79 -3.67 -7.89 -4.24
C THR A 79 -2.74 -7.36 -5.33
N ILE A 80 -1.67 -8.10 -5.67
CA ILE A 80 -0.66 -7.67 -6.65
C ILE A 80 -0.69 -8.49 -7.95
N HIS A 81 -1.83 -9.11 -8.28
CA HIS A 81 -2.00 -9.94 -9.49
C HIS A 81 -1.71 -9.20 -10.81
N TRP A 82 -1.84 -7.88 -10.81
CA TRP A 82 -1.59 -7.02 -11.97
C TRP A 82 -0.12 -6.97 -12.38
N LEU A 83 0.82 -7.34 -11.49
CA LEU A 83 2.25 -7.38 -11.80
C LEU A 83 2.61 -8.34 -12.94
N ARG A 84 1.74 -9.30 -13.27
CA ARG A 84 1.96 -10.26 -14.37
C ARG A 84 1.67 -9.68 -15.77
N LEU A 85 0.96 -8.55 -15.83
CA LEU A 85 0.42 -8.00 -17.08
C LEU A 85 1.50 -7.44 -18.03
N PRO A 86 2.57 -6.77 -17.57
CA PRO A 86 3.53 -6.14 -18.49
C PRO A 86 4.35 -7.11 -19.36
N HIS A 87 4.59 -8.34 -18.88
CA HIS A 87 5.35 -9.38 -19.60
C HIS A 87 5.22 -10.75 -18.91
N PRO A 88 5.09 -11.90 -19.62
CA PRO A 88 4.92 -13.21 -18.99
C PRO A 88 5.96 -13.58 -17.92
N ALA A 89 7.22 -13.21 -18.13
CA ALA A 89 8.31 -13.46 -17.17
C ALA A 89 8.11 -12.77 -15.80
N THR A 90 7.34 -11.68 -15.74
CA THR A 90 7.03 -10.98 -14.47
C THR A 90 6.15 -11.82 -13.56
N SER A 91 5.49 -12.87 -14.06
CA SER A 91 4.71 -13.81 -13.26
C SER A 91 5.55 -14.49 -12.18
N LEU A 92 6.82 -14.79 -12.47
CA LEU A 92 7.74 -15.34 -11.47
C LEU A 92 8.00 -14.33 -10.36
N GLY A 93 8.27 -13.08 -10.73
CA GLY A 93 8.44 -11.96 -9.79
C GLY A 93 7.21 -11.74 -8.92
N TRP A 94 6.00 -11.81 -9.49
CA TRP A 94 4.74 -11.71 -8.76
C TRP A 94 4.59 -12.78 -7.68
N VAL A 95 4.88 -14.04 -8.02
CA VAL A 95 4.82 -15.16 -7.05
C VAL A 95 5.88 -15.01 -5.97
N CYS A 96 7.14 -14.72 -6.34
CA CYS A 96 8.23 -14.53 -5.39
C CYS A 96 7.99 -13.34 -4.45
N LEU A 97 7.52 -12.21 -4.98
CA LEU A 97 7.18 -11.03 -4.18
C LEU A 97 6.01 -11.32 -3.24
N SER A 98 4.96 -12.01 -3.70
CA SER A 98 3.84 -12.41 -2.84
C SER A 98 4.30 -13.32 -1.69
N ALA A 99 5.21 -14.26 -1.96
CA ALA A 99 5.79 -15.15 -0.95
C ALA A 99 6.61 -14.38 0.10
N TYR A 100 7.39 -13.38 -0.34
CA TYR A 100 8.11 -12.48 0.55
C TYR A 100 7.15 -11.66 1.43
N LEU A 101 6.14 -11.02 0.82
CA LEU A 101 5.19 -10.17 1.55
C LEU A 101 4.31 -10.97 2.52
N ALA A 102 4.07 -12.25 2.24
CA ALA A 102 3.33 -13.15 3.12
C ALA A 102 4.00 -13.37 4.48
N PHE A 103 5.32 -13.15 4.63
CA PHE A 103 6.01 -13.28 5.93
C PHE A 103 5.59 -12.23 6.96
N TYR A 104 5.10 -11.07 6.52
CA TYR A 104 4.71 -9.99 7.43
C TYR A 104 3.47 -10.33 8.27
N LEU A 105 2.58 -11.19 7.78
CA LEU A 105 1.40 -11.60 8.56
C LEU A 105 1.76 -12.54 9.74
N PRO A 106 2.53 -13.63 9.55
CA PRO A 106 3.11 -14.39 10.66
C PRO A 106 3.94 -13.52 11.60
N ALA A 107 4.76 -12.60 11.08
CA ALA A 107 5.58 -11.70 11.89
C ALA A 107 4.72 -10.78 12.76
N PHE A 108 3.63 -10.23 12.23
CA PHE A 108 2.65 -9.45 12.98
C PHE A 108 2.02 -10.26 14.12
N ILE A 109 1.50 -11.46 13.81
CA ILE A 109 0.85 -12.32 14.82
C ILE A 109 1.85 -12.76 15.88
N TRP A 110 3.09 -13.11 15.49
CA TRP A 110 4.15 -13.49 16.41
C TRP A 110 4.56 -12.34 17.34
N SER A 111 4.85 -11.16 16.78
CA SER A 111 5.28 -9.99 17.54
C SER A 111 4.19 -9.50 18.48
N ALA A 112 2.93 -9.40 18.04
CA ALA A 112 1.81 -9.04 18.92
C ALA A 112 1.63 -10.06 20.07
N ARG A 113 1.75 -11.36 19.78
CA ARG A 113 1.73 -12.41 20.83
C ARG A 113 2.91 -12.29 21.78
N LEU A 114 4.09 -11.92 21.30
CA LEU A 114 5.27 -11.69 22.14
C LEU A 114 5.03 -10.54 23.11
N LEU A 115 4.58 -9.37 22.62
CA LEU A 115 4.24 -8.20 23.44
C LEU A 115 3.23 -8.55 24.54
N MET A 116 2.16 -9.28 24.18
CA MET A 116 1.13 -9.66 25.14
C MET A 116 1.59 -10.70 26.17
N ARG A 117 2.23 -11.78 25.71
CA ARG A 117 2.50 -12.95 26.58
C ARG A 117 3.79 -12.80 27.38
N ARG A 118 4.82 -12.20 26.80
CA ARG A 118 6.14 -12.06 27.44
C ARG A 118 6.26 -10.77 28.24
N TRP A 119 5.65 -9.69 27.76
CA TRP A 119 5.73 -8.36 28.37
C TRP A 119 4.42 -7.87 28.98
N GLY A 120 3.33 -8.63 28.87
CA GLY A 120 2.07 -8.34 29.55
C GLY A 120 1.30 -7.14 28.97
N TRP A 121 1.62 -6.71 27.75
CA TRP A 121 0.94 -5.56 27.14
C TRP A 121 -0.53 -5.88 26.82
N PRO A 122 -1.46 -4.92 26.97
CA PRO A 122 -2.83 -5.11 26.51
C PRO A 122 -2.87 -5.22 24.98
N LEU A 123 -3.84 -5.95 24.44
CA LEU A 123 -4.00 -6.14 22.98
C LEU A 123 -4.08 -4.79 22.25
N VAL A 124 -4.77 -3.82 22.84
CA VAL A 124 -4.98 -2.47 22.30
C VAL A 124 -3.67 -1.68 22.13
N ALA A 125 -2.61 -2.02 22.88
CA ALA A 125 -1.28 -1.47 22.64
C ALA A 125 -0.43 -2.40 21.74
N ALA A 126 -0.46 -3.70 22.00
CA ALA A 126 0.37 -4.68 21.32
C ALA A 126 0.07 -4.78 19.81
N ALA A 127 -1.21 -4.80 19.42
CA ALA A 127 -1.62 -4.96 18.03
C ALA A 127 -1.21 -3.78 17.13
N PRO A 128 -1.54 -2.51 17.43
CA PRO A 128 -1.14 -1.39 16.58
C PRO A 128 0.38 -1.23 16.48
N ILE A 129 1.12 -1.42 17.59
CA ILE A 129 2.58 -1.31 17.58
C ILE A 129 3.21 -2.41 16.71
N ALA A 130 2.75 -3.66 16.85
CA ALA A 130 3.22 -4.77 16.02
C ALA A 130 2.90 -4.56 14.54
N TRP A 131 1.68 -4.07 14.23
CA TRP A 131 1.24 -3.83 12.85
C TRP A 131 2.08 -2.73 12.19
N VAL A 132 2.21 -1.58 12.85
CA VAL A 132 3.01 -0.44 12.39
C VAL A 132 4.48 -0.84 12.24
N ALA A 133 5.04 -1.61 13.17
CA ALA A 133 6.41 -2.11 13.01
C ALA A 133 6.57 -2.98 11.75
N CYS A 134 5.61 -3.88 11.47
CA CYS A 134 5.63 -4.70 10.26
C CYS A 134 5.47 -3.86 8.98
N GLU A 135 4.58 -2.87 8.95
CA GLU A 135 4.43 -1.97 7.80
C GLU A 135 5.70 -1.13 7.56
N GLN A 136 6.34 -0.64 8.63
CA GLN A 136 7.57 0.15 8.51
C GLN A 136 8.73 -0.70 8.00
N LEU A 137 8.90 -1.90 8.55
CA LEU A 137 9.93 -2.84 8.08
C LEU A 137 9.70 -3.19 6.61
N ARG A 138 8.45 -3.46 6.21
CA ARG A 138 8.09 -3.72 4.83
C ARG A 138 8.40 -2.54 3.90
N GLY A 139 8.27 -1.31 4.40
CA GLY A 139 8.59 -0.09 3.67
C GLY A 139 10.08 0.24 3.55
N VAL A 140 10.96 -0.41 4.31
CA VAL A 140 12.40 -0.10 4.33
C VAL A 140 13.25 -1.26 3.80
N LEU A 141 12.85 -2.52 4.07
CA LEU A 141 13.64 -3.68 3.68
C LEU A 141 13.62 -3.91 2.15
N PHE A 142 14.79 -4.20 1.59
CA PHE A 142 14.99 -4.54 0.18
C PHE A 142 14.44 -3.50 -0.82
N GLY A 143 14.57 -2.21 -0.49
CA GLY A 143 14.06 -1.11 -1.32
C GLY A 143 12.62 -0.69 -0.99
N GLY A 144 11.93 -1.44 -0.13
CA GLY A 144 10.63 -1.06 0.42
C GLY A 144 9.45 -1.36 -0.51
N PHE A 145 8.33 -1.80 0.07
CA PHE A 145 7.08 -2.02 -0.65
C PHE A 145 5.88 -1.70 0.23
N THR A 146 5.43 -0.44 0.27
CA THR A 146 4.33 0.05 1.14
C THR A 146 2.94 -0.05 0.50
N PHE A 147 2.77 -0.84 -0.56
CA PHE A 147 1.47 -1.01 -1.21
C PHE A 147 0.41 -1.56 -0.24
N ALA A 148 -0.86 -1.20 -0.43
CA ALA A 148 -2.00 -1.71 0.37
C ALA A 148 -1.83 -1.62 1.90
N MET A 149 -1.26 -0.53 2.42
CA MET A 149 -1.25 -0.27 3.87
C MET A 149 -2.68 -0.16 4.43
N LEU A 150 -2.85 -0.54 5.70
CA LEU A 150 -4.14 -0.42 6.36
C LEU A 150 -4.63 1.03 6.38
N GLY A 151 -3.73 2.00 6.60
CA GLY A 151 -4.03 3.43 6.57
C GLY A 151 -4.53 3.93 5.21
N HIS A 152 -4.12 3.31 4.09
CA HIS A 152 -4.59 3.69 2.75
C HIS A 152 -6.09 3.42 2.56
N SER A 153 -6.69 2.51 3.33
CA SER A 153 -8.15 2.35 3.31
C SER A 153 -8.88 3.63 3.77
N GLN A 154 -8.25 4.51 4.54
CA GLN A 154 -8.90 5.72 5.06
C GLN A 154 -8.79 6.92 4.12
N TRP A 155 -8.46 6.70 2.84
CA TRP A 155 -8.17 7.78 1.89
C TRP A 155 -9.32 8.79 1.70
N ARG A 156 -10.58 8.35 1.85
CA ARG A 156 -11.76 9.23 1.74
C ARG A 156 -12.01 10.08 3.00
N TRP A 157 -11.46 9.70 4.15
CA TRP A 157 -11.69 10.41 5.40
C TRP A 157 -10.61 11.47 5.64
N THR A 158 -10.71 12.57 4.87
CA THR A 158 -9.70 13.63 4.83
C THR A 158 -9.40 14.27 6.19
N THR A 159 -10.39 14.33 7.08
CA THR A 159 -10.18 14.79 8.46
C THR A 159 -9.24 13.87 9.24
N LEU A 160 -9.46 12.55 9.21
CA LEU A 160 -8.55 11.61 9.86
C LEU A 160 -7.16 11.65 9.20
N LEU A 161 -7.10 11.75 7.87
CA LEU A 161 -5.84 11.77 7.12
C LEU A 161 -4.90 12.90 7.51
N GLN A 162 -5.39 14.01 8.06
CA GLN A 162 -4.52 15.10 8.49
C GLN A 162 -3.48 14.63 9.51
N SER A 163 -3.76 13.62 10.34
CA SER A 163 -2.77 13.09 11.29
C SER A 163 -1.53 12.47 10.62
N ALA A 164 -1.59 12.21 9.30
CA ALA A 164 -0.44 11.74 8.53
C ALA A 164 0.66 12.81 8.40
N ASP A 165 0.39 14.11 8.60
CA ASP A 165 1.44 15.13 8.61
C ASP A 165 2.37 15.02 9.84
N ILE A 166 1.90 14.41 10.94
CA ILE A 166 2.69 14.14 12.15
C ILE A 166 3.40 12.78 12.07
N ALA A 167 2.66 11.73 11.70
CA ALA A 167 3.12 10.34 11.87
C ALA A 167 3.18 9.54 10.56
N GLY A 168 2.95 10.18 9.41
CA GLY A 168 2.86 9.53 8.12
C GLY A 168 1.62 8.63 7.98
N ALA A 169 1.49 7.98 6.81
CA ALA A 169 0.42 7.02 6.54
C ALA A 169 0.37 5.86 7.54
N ILE A 170 1.53 5.51 8.12
CA ILE A 170 1.64 4.43 9.08
C ILE A 170 1.00 4.76 10.44
N GLY A 171 1.00 6.04 10.84
CA GLY A 171 0.25 6.50 12.01
C GLY A 171 -1.25 6.26 11.85
N VAL A 172 -1.79 6.51 10.65
CA VAL A 172 -3.19 6.21 10.31
C VAL A 172 -3.46 4.70 10.40
N SER A 173 -2.58 3.85 9.87
CA SER A 173 -2.67 2.38 10.07
C SER A 173 -2.73 2.00 11.55
N GLY A 174 -1.91 2.65 12.38
CA GLY A 174 -1.90 2.47 13.84
C GLY A 174 -3.24 2.81 14.48
N ILE A 175 -3.86 3.92 14.10
CA ILE A 175 -5.19 4.33 14.60
C ILE A 175 -6.26 3.31 14.20
N VAL A 176 -6.26 2.84 12.94
CA VAL A 176 -7.22 1.83 12.48
C VAL A 176 -7.08 0.53 13.26
N MET A 177 -5.84 0.04 13.44
CA MET A 177 -5.58 -1.18 14.20
C MET A 177 -5.90 -1.02 15.70
N LEU A 178 -5.64 0.15 16.28
CA LEU A 178 -5.97 0.49 17.67
C LEU A 178 -7.48 0.37 17.91
N VAL A 179 -8.28 0.99 17.05
CA VAL A 179 -9.74 0.94 17.13
C VAL A 179 -10.24 -0.49 16.89
N ALA A 180 -9.70 -1.21 15.91
CA ALA A 180 -10.04 -2.62 15.68
C ALA A 180 -9.76 -3.50 16.91
N ALA A 181 -8.63 -3.29 17.57
CA ALA A 181 -8.28 -3.99 18.80
C ALA A 181 -9.23 -3.66 19.96
N ALA A 182 -9.61 -2.39 20.15
CA ALA A 182 -10.57 -1.99 21.17
C ALA A 182 -11.99 -2.57 20.91
N LEU A 183 -12.43 -2.58 19.64
CA LEU A 183 -13.67 -3.23 19.24
C LEU A 183 -13.62 -4.74 19.52
N PHE A 184 -12.51 -5.40 19.20
CA PHE A 184 -12.32 -6.83 19.49
C PHE A 184 -12.41 -7.14 21.00
N CYS A 185 -11.73 -6.36 21.83
CA CYS A 185 -11.79 -6.49 23.30
C CYS A 185 -13.22 -6.27 23.83
N SER A 186 -13.95 -5.32 23.26
CA SER A 186 -15.35 -5.05 23.63
C SER A 186 -16.27 -6.22 23.35
N ILE A 187 -16.13 -6.86 22.18
CA ILE A 187 -16.92 -8.03 21.79
C ILE A 187 -16.57 -9.25 22.66
N SER A 188 -15.28 -9.42 23.01
CA SER A 188 -14.79 -10.60 23.72
C SER A 188 -15.04 -10.58 25.24
N SER A 189 -15.05 -9.39 25.85
CA SER A 189 -15.14 -9.23 27.31
C SER A 189 -15.85 -7.92 27.68
N TRP A 190 -17.16 -7.92 27.51
CA TRP A 190 -18.02 -6.76 27.76
C TRP A 190 -17.99 -6.31 29.22
N ARG A 191 -17.87 -4.99 29.47
CA ARG A 191 -17.96 -4.31 30.79
C ARG A 191 -16.90 -4.64 31.85
N THR A 192 -15.73 -5.14 31.49
CA THR A 192 -14.58 -5.10 32.42
C THR A 192 -13.97 -3.70 32.48
N LYS A 193 -13.30 -3.35 33.59
CA LYS A 193 -12.64 -2.04 33.75
C LYS A 193 -11.57 -1.82 32.67
N GLU A 194 -10.87 -2.89 32.31
CA GLU A 194 -9.83 -2.90 31.29
C GLU A 194 -10.42 -2.62 29.91
N THR A 195 -11.53 -3.26 29.54
CA THR A 195 -12.21 -3.02 28.27
C THR A 195 -12.71 -1.58 28.17
N VAL A 196 -13.29 -1.03 29.24
CA VAL A 196 -13.73 0.39 29.25
C VAL A 196 -12.54 1.33 29.06
N ARG A 197 -11.43 1.11 29.78
CA ARG A 197 -10.20 1.90 29.61
C ARG A 197 -9.70 1.84 28.18
N ASP A 198 -9.65 0.65 27.60
CA ASP A 198 -9.12 0.42 26.26
C ASP A 198 -10.00 1.10 25.18
N VAL A 199 -11.33 1.06 25.33
CA VAL A 199 -12.27 1.79 24.46
C VAL A 199 -12.13 3.30 24.61
N VAL A 200 -12.04 3.80 25.85
CA VAL A 200 -11.87 5.23 26.12
C VAL A 200 -10.55 5.73 25.53
N LEU A 201 -9.47 4.96 25.63
CA LEU A 201 -8.18 5.28 25.03
C LEU A 201 -8.28 5.35 23.49
N ALA A 202 -8.85 4.33 22.86
CA ALA A 202 -9.01 4.29 21.41
C ALA A 202 -9.91 5.44 20.90
N ALA A 203 -11.03 5.69 21.59
CA ALA A 203 -11.93 6.80 21.28
C ALA A 203 -11.26 8.16 21.50
N GLY A 204 -10.44 8.31 22.54
CA GLY A 204 -9.68 9.52 22.80
C GLY A 204 -8.65 9.82 21.71
N ILE A 205 -7.87 8.82 21.28
CA ILE A 205 -6.88 8.98 20.20
C ILE A 205 -7.56 9.26 18.86
N LEU A 206 -8.63 8.53 18.53
CA LEU A 206 -9.40 8.78 17.31
C LEU A 206 -10.03 10.17 17.34
N GLY A 207 -10.65 10.55 18.45
CA GLY A 207 -11.27 11.87 18.65
C GLY A 207 -10.25 13.01 18.55
N ALA A 208 -9.07 12.85 19.15
CA ALA A 208 -7.98 13.82 19.03
C ALA A 208 -7.49 13.95 17.58
N SER A 209 -7.40 12.84 16.84
CA SER A 209 -6.98 12.84 15.43
C SER A 209 -8.01 13.55 14.54
N ILE A 210 -9.30 13.29 14.76
CA ILE A 210 -10.40 13.97 14.07
C ILE A 210 -10.43 15.47 14.41
N PHE A 211 -10.29 15.82 15.69
CA PHE A 211 -10.24 17.20 16.13
C PHE A 211 -9.08 17.95 15.49
N TYR A 212 -7.88 17.38 15.56
CA TYR A 212 -6.68 17.92 14.91
C TYR A 212 -6.91 18.12 13.42
N GLY A 213 -7.46 17.13 12.73
CA GLY A 213 -7.70 17.27 11.30
C GLY A 213 -8.75 18.30 10.92
N HIS A 214 -9.81 18.44 11.72
CA HIS A 214 -10.78 19.50 11.51
C HIS A 214 -10.15 20.88 11.71
N TRP A 215 -9.34 21.03 12.76
CA TRP A 215 -8.57 22.25 12.99
C TRP A 215 -7.64 22.54 11.81
N ARG A 216 -6.82 21.58 11.36
CA ARG A 216 -5.91 21.75 10.22
C ARG A 216 -6.62 22.17 8.94
N LEU A 217 -7.73 21.52 8.60
CA LEU A 217 -8.51 21.81 7.39
C LEU A 217 -9.18 23.19 7.43
N THR A 218 -9.51 23.71 8.61
CA THR A 218 -10.14 25.03 8.78
C THR A 218 -9.12 26.16 8.93
N THR A 219 -7.87 25.85 9.27
CA THR A 219 -6.77 26.82 9.43
C THR A 219 -5.76 26.79 8.28
N ILE A 220 -6.14 26.26 7.10
CA ILE A 220 -5.26 26.27 5.93
C ILE A 220 -4.93 27.72 5.58
N PRO A 221 -3.65 28.12 5.50
CA PRO A 221 -3.29 29.48 5.11
C PRO A 221 -3.78 29.78 3.70
N GLU A 222 -4.21 31.02 3.47
CA GLU A 222 -4.52 31.49 2.12
C GLU A 222 -3.33 31.24 1.17
N PRO A 223 -3.59 30.82 -0.08
CA PRO A 223 -2.54 30.61 -1.06
C PRO A 223 -1.65 31.85 -1.19
N ARG A 224 -0.33 31.67 -1.07
CA ARG A 224 0.65 32.77 -1.19
C ARG A 224 0.78 33.30 -2.63
N VAL A 225 0.35 32.51 -3.60
CA VAL A 225 0.40 32.79 -5.03
C VAL A 225 -0.94 32.47 -5.67
N ALA A 226 -1.23 33.14 -6.78
CA ALA A 226 -2.42 32.86 -7.57
C ALA A 226 -2.43 31.38 -8.01
N PRO A 227 -3.59 30.73 -8.06
CA PRO A 227 -3.71 29.39 -8.62
C PRO A 227 -3.16 29.34 -10.06
N LEU A 228 -2.33 28.34 -10.36
CA LEU A 228 -1.83 28.11 -11.71
C LEU A 228 -2.89 27.38 -12.53
N GLU A 229 -3.16 27.87 -13.73
CA GLU A 229 -3.98 27.17 -14.71
C GLU A 229 -3.15 26.08 -15.38
N THR A 230 -3.39 24.81 -15.02
CA THR A 230 -2.57 23.68 -15.48
C THR A 230 -3.28 22.84 -16.54
N LEU A 231 -2.58 22.52 -17.64
CA LEU A 231 -2.97 21.51 -18.62
C LEU A 231 -2.26 20.19 -18.33
N LEU A 232 -3.00 19.19 -17.85
CA LEU A 232 -2.50 17.83 -17.67
C LEU A 232 -2.74 17.02 -18.94
N VAL A 233 -1.66 16.61 -19.62
CA VAL A 233 -1.73 15.87 -20.88
C VAL A 233 -1.62 14.38 -20.56
N GLN A 234 -2.66 13.61 -20.80
CA GLN A 234 -2.67 12.18 -20.47
C GLN A 234 -2.93 11.33 -21.72
N GLY A 235 -1.88 10.68 -22.21
CA GLY A 235 -2.00 9.65 -23.23
C GLY A 235 -2.51 8.32 -22.65
N SER A 236 -3.17 7.52 -23.48
CA SER A 236 -3.55 6.15 -23.17
C SER A 236 -2.64 5.20 -23.93
N ILE A 237 -1.51 4.85 -23.34
CA ILE A 237 -0.48 3.99 -23.94
C ILE A 237 -0.29 2.78 -23.04
N ASP A 238 -0.36 1.58 -23.62
CA ASP A 238 -0.16 0.35 -22.87
C ASP A 238 1.29 0.23 -22.36
N THR A 239 1.42 -0.08 -21.08
CA THR A 239 2.72 -0.29 -20.42
C THR A 239 3.20 -1.73 -20.64
N GLU A 240 3.77 -1.98 -21.81
CA GLU A 240 4.36 -3.28 -22.15
C GLU A 240 5.89 -3.22 -22.15
N LEU A 241 6.54 -4.26 -21.64
CA LEU A 241 8.01 -4.42 -21.76
C LEU A 241 8.37 -4.94 -23.16
N LYS A 242 8.19 -4.09 -24.17
CA LYS A 242 8.56 -4.36 -25.57
C LYS A 242 9.50 -3.27 -26.07
N HIS A 243 10.52 -3.67 -26.81
CA HIS A 243 11.40 -2.75 -27.50
C HIS A 243 10.83 -2.46 -28.89
N ASP A 244 10.22 -1.29 -29.09
CA ASP A 244 9.83 -0.75 -30.40
C ASP A 244 10.69 0.50 -30.68
N PRO A 245 11.64 0.44 -31.63
CA PRO A 245 12.48 1.58 -32.01
C PRO A 245 11.68 2.81 -32.45
N ASN A 246 10.47 2.63 -32.98
CA ASN A 246 9.60 3.71 -33.45
C ASN A 246 8.63 4.21 -32.39
N ALA A 247 8.61 3.61 -31.19
CA ALA A 247 7.68 4.02 -30.13
C ALA A 247 7.91 5.46 -29.69
N PHE A 248 9.16 5.96 -29.75
CA PHE A 248 9.46 7.36 -29.45
C PHE A 248 8.68 8.32 -30.36
N GLN A 249 8.70 8.10 -31.67
CA GLN A 249 8.02 8.97 -32.64
C GLN A 249 6.51 8.95 -32.38
N LYS A 250 5.92 7.77 -32.24
CA LYS A 250 4.46 7.62 -31.99
C LYS A 250 4.03 8.29 -30.68
N VAL A 251 4.75 8.05 -29.59
CA VAL A 251 4.44 8.63 -28.27
C VAL A 251 4.58 10.15 -28.33
N THR A 252 5.68 10.66 -28.89
CA THR A 252 5.92 12.11 -28.97
C THR A 252 4.86 12.80 -29.83
N GLN A 253 4.49 12.21 -30.98
CA GLN A 253 3.42 12.72 -31.84
C GLN A 253 2.08 12.76 -31.11
N GLN A 254 1.70 11.67 -30.43
CA GLN A 254 0.47 11.62 -29.65
C GLN A 254 0.42 12.71 -28.58
N TYR A 255 1.53 12.93 -27.86
CA TYR A 255 1.60 13.96 -26.82
C TYR A 255 1.62 15.39 -27.39
N ASP A 256 2.25 15.62 -28.55
CA ASP A 256 2.17 16.91 -29.26
C ASP A 256 0.72 17.19 -29.69
N GLU A 257 0.04 16.21 -30.27
CA GLU A 257 -1.35 16.33 -30.73
C GLU A 257 -2.31 16.59 -29.57
N LEU A 258 -2.18 15.85 -28.46
CA LEU A 258 -3.01 16.07 -27.25
C LEU A 258 -2.74 17.44 -26.63
N THR A 259 -1.47 17.86 -26.57
CA THR A 259 -1.10 19.18 -26.06
C THR A 259 -1.70 20.27 -26.93
N ARG A 260 -1.54 20.19 -28.26
CA ARG A 260 -2.08 21.14 -29.21
C ARG A 260 -3.60 21.22 -29.14
N SER A 261 -4.28 20.08 -29.08
CA SER A 261 -5.74 20.01 -28.94
C SER A 261 -6.20 20.68 -27.66
N GLY A 262 -5.55 20.37 -26.53
CA GLY A 262 -5.85 20.98 -25.23
C GLY A 262 -5.56 22.48 -25.18
N LEU A 263 -4.62 23.00 -25.98
CA LEU A 263 -4.37 24.44 -26.11
C LEU A 263 -5.41 25.15 -27.00
N LEU A 264 -5.85 24.50 -28.08
CA LEU A 264 -6.83 25.07 -29.02
C LEU A 264 -8.25 25.15 -28.44
N GLU A 265 -8.59 24.27 -27.49
CA GLU A 265 -9.89 24.29 -26.80
C GLU A 265 -10.02 25.44 -25.78
N ARG A 266 -8.94 26.19 -25.53
CA ARG A 266 -8.89 27.20 -24.47
C ARG A 266 -8.87 28.63 -25.04
N PRO A 267 -9.54 29.58 -24.36
CA PRO A 267 -9.46 31.00 -24.74
C PRO A 267 -8.11 31.64 -24.38
N THR A 268 -7.41 31.09 -23.39
CA THR A 268 -6.11 31.57 -22.88
C THR A 268 -5.13 30.43 -22.74
N LEU A 269 -3.83 30.74 -22.85
CA LEU A 269 -2.77 29.76 -22.63
C LEU A 269 -2.69 29.38 -21.14
N PRO A 270 -2.49 28.09 -20.80
CA PRO A 270 -2.26 27.67 -19.44
C PRO A 270 -0.90 28.15 -18.93
N ASP A 271 -0.76 28.31 -17.62
CA ASP A 271 0.51 28.66 -16.97
C ASP A 271 1.50 27.48 -16.96
N LEU A 272 0.99 26.24 -17.01
CA LEU A 272 1.79 25.03 -16.90
C LEU A 272 1.20 23.89 -17.74
N ILE A 273 2.06 23.20 -18.49
CA ILE A 273 1.73 21.98 -19.22
C ILE A 273 2.50 20.82 -18.57
N LEU A 274 1.79 19.75 -18.21
CA LEU A 274 2.37 18.59 -17.53
C LEU A 274 2.24 17.34 -18.40
N TRP A 275 3.37 16.71 -18.71
CA TRP A 275 3.45 15.39 -19.32
C TRP A 275 3.83 14.34 -18.25
N PRO A 276 3.26 13.13 -18.28
CA PRO A 276 3.61 12.02 -17.40
C PRO A 276 5.06 11.56 -17.55
N GLU A 277 5.48 10.71 -16.61
CA GLU A 277 6.80 10.08 -16.60
C GLU A 277 7.10 9.33 -17.91
N THR A 278 8.33 9.46 -18.43
CA THR A 278 8.82 8.71 -19.62
C THR A 278 8.07 9.01 -20.92
N MET A 279 7.38 10.16 -21.03
CA MET A 279 6.76 10.57 -22.28
C MET A 279 7.76 11.17 -23.28
N TRP A 280 8.80 11.83 -22.78
CA TRP A 280 10.00 12.11 -23.57
C TRP A 280 10.97 10.92 -23.44
N ARG A 281 11.22 10.19 -24.54
CA ARG A 281 12.00 8.93 -24.51
C ARG A 281 13.43 9.06 -25.03
N LEU A 282 13.84 10.24 -25.45
CA LEU A 282 15.25 10.50 -25.77
C LEU A 282 16.01 10.88 -24.49
N GLY A 283 17.27 10.46 -24.41
CA GLY A 283 18.16 10.93 -23.37
C GLY A 283 18.34 12.44 -23.47
N LEU A 284 18.38 13.12 -22.32
CA LEU A 284 18.78 14.52 -22.26
C LEU A 284 20.29 14.58 -22.57
N LEU A 285 20.63 15.19 -23.70
CA LEU A 285 22.01 15.43 -24.09
C LEU A 285 22.35 16.88 -23.77
N GLU A 286 23.13 17.08 -22.71
CA GLU A 286 23.70 18.38 -22.36
C GLU A 286 25.17 18.42 -22.78
N ILE A 287 25.59 19.53 -23.36
CA ILE A 287 27.00 19.81 -23.65
C ILE A 287 27.52 20.66 -22.49
N ASP A 288 28.65 20.28 -21.89
CA ASP A 288 29.28 21.10 -20.85
C ASP A 288 29.51 22.52 -21.42
N PRO A 289 29.02 23.59 -20.79
CA PRO A 289 29.20 24.95 -21.28
C PRO A 289 30.67 25.34 -21.50
N ASN A 290 31.60 24.69 -20.80
CA ASN A 290 33.04 24.89 -20.94
C ASN A 290 33.66 24.09 -22.08
N GLU A 291 32.96 23.07 -22.58
CA GLU A 291 33.42 22.23 -23.68
C GLU A 291 33.00 22.84 -25.02
N ARG A 292 33.95 23.50 -25.68
CA ARG A 292 33.74 24.02 -27.04
C ARG A 292 33.89 22.88 -28.04
N LEU A 293 32.77 22.40 -28.57
CA LEU A 293 32.79 21.46 -29.68
C LEU A 293 33.57 22.05 -30.87
N PRO A 294 34.42 21.26 -31.56
CA PRO A 294 35.09 21.72 -32.77
C PRO A 294 34.10 22.20 -33.82
N ALA A 295 34.39 23.32 -34.49
CA ALA A 295 33.49 23.94 -35.46
C ALA A 295 33.08 22.98 -36.60
N SER A 296 33.96 22.05 -36.98
CA SER A 296 33.67 21.01 -37.97
C SER A 296 32.57 20.05 -37.52
N VAL A 297 32.53 19.68 -36.24
CA VAL A 297 31.51 18.79 -35.67
C VAL A 297 30.16 19.50 -35.61
N VAL A 298 30.14 20.75 -35.13
CA VAL A 298 28.93 21.57 -35.06
C VAL A 298 28.32 21.76 -36.46
N THR A 299 29.16 22.12 -37.44
CA THR A 299 28.71 22.32 -38.82
C THR A 299 28.09 21.04 -39.40
N ALA A 300 28.73 19.88 -39.18
CA ALA A 300 28.24 18.59 -39.67
C ALA A 300 26.93 18.12 -39.00
N MET A 301 26.74 18.41 -37.70
CA MET A 301 25.50 18.09 -37.00
C MET A 301 24.32 18.95 -37.50
N LEU A 302 24.54 20.25 -37.70
CA LEU A 302 23.51 21.16 -38.18
C LEU A 302 23.12 20.88 -39.65
N THR A 303 24.08 20.55 -40.53
CA THR A 303 23.75 20.21 -41.93
C THR A 303 23.03 18.87 -42.09
N LYS A 304 23.30 17.88 -41.23
CA LYS A 304 22.55 16.61 -41.26
C LYS A 304 21.11 16.75 -40.76
N SER A 305 20.86 17.70 -39.85
CA SER A 305 19.52 18.02 -39.34
C SER A 305 18.60 18.63 -40.39
N GLU A 306 19.13 19.20 -41.48
CA GLU A 306 18.34 19.81 -42.56
C GLU A 306 17.90 18.79 -43.64
N LEU A 307 18.28 17.51 -43.51
CA LEU A 307 18.04 16.45 -44.51
C LEU A 307 17.07 15.35 -44.06
N THR A 308 16.32 15.56 -42.97
CA THR A 308 15.23 14.68 -42.49
C THR A 308 14.07 15.51 -42.01
#